data_AF-A0A1E5A9C5-F1
#
_entry.id   AF-A0A1E5A9C5-F1
#
_cell.length_a   1.000
_cell.length_b   1.000
_cell.length_c   1.000
_cell.angle_alpha   90.00
_cell.angle_beta   90.00
_cell.angle_gamma   90.00
#
_symmetry.space_group_name_H-M   'P 1'
#
loop_
_entity.id
_entity.type
_entity.pdbx_description
1 polymer ?
#
loop_
_entity_poly.entity_id
_entity_poly.type
_entity_poly.pdbx_seq_one_letter_code
_entity_poly.pdbx_strand_id
1 'polypeptide(L)' 'MPQYNDMFELSVADMELIETALQTAIDALSESHPAAGSNEEDTLRRVHELLGRLHNQKIFYYPKDEVYVSG' A
#
# COMPACT_ATOMS: atom_id res chain seq x y z
N MET A 1 20.47 20.12 12.76
CA MET A 1 19.82 19.66 11.50
C MET A 1 18.32 19.77 11.71
N PRO A 2 17.51 20.15 10.71
CA PRO A 2 16.06 20.13 10.84
C PRO A 2 15.60 18.70 11.15
N GLN A 3 14.77 18.54 12.17
CA GLN A 3 14.19 17.25 12.55
C GLN A 3 12.84 17.12 11.83
N TYR A 4 12.63 16.01 11.14
CA TYR A 4 11.36 15.74 10.47
C TYR A 4 10.32 15.34 11.50
N ASN A 5 9.07 15.73 11.26
CA ASN A 5 7.93 15.27 12.05
C ASN A 5 7.65 13.80 11.70
N ASP A 6 7.60 12.94 12.72
CA ASP A 6 7.26 11.52 12.61
C ASP A 6 5.76 11.26 12.83
N MET A 7 5.02 12.26 13.32
CA MET A 7 3.58 12.22 13.51
C MET A 7 2.85 12.88 12.35
N PHE A 8 2.25 12.07 11.48
CA PHE A 8 1.44 12.55 10.37
C PHE A 8 -0.04 12.56 10.75
N GLU A 9 -0.71 13.69 10.55
CA GLU A 9 -2.16 13.79 10.65
C GLU A 9 -2.76 13.48 9.28
N LEU A 10 -3.30 12.27 9.11
CA LEU A 10 -3.95 11.82 7.88
C LEU A 10 -5.37 11.36 8.19
N SER A 11 -6.33 11.83 7.41
CA SER A 11 -7.70 11.33 7.49
C SER A 11 -7.83 9.97 6.79
N VAL A 12 -8.92 9.25 7.05
CA VAL A 12 -9.23 8.00 6.33
C VAL A 12 -9.32 8.23 4.82
N ALA A 13 -9.90 9.37 4.40
CA ALA A 13 -9.99 9.72 2.98
C ALA A 13 -8.62 9.98 2.34
N ASP A 14 -7.68 10.60 3.08
CA ASP A 14 -6.31 10.78 2.60
C ASP A 14 -5.61 9.43 2.44
N MET A 15 -5.83 8.50 3.37
CA MET A 15 -5.29 7.15 3.27
C MET A 15 -5.83 6.39 2.05
N GLU A 16 -7.14 6.46 1.80
CA GLU A 16 -7.76 5.87 0.61
C GLU A 16 -7.22 6.48 -0.69
N LEU A 17 -7.03 7.80 -0.72
CA LEU A 17 -6.45 8.50 -1.87
C LEU A 17 -5.01 8.04 -2.13
N ILE A 18 -4.20 7.93 -1.07
CA ILE A 18 -2.82 7.44 -1.15
C ILE A 18 -2.79 6.01 -1.68
N GLU A 19 -3.61 5.11 -1.11
CA GLU A 19 -3.68 3.72 -1.56
C GLU A 19 -4.08 3.61 -3.03
N THR A 20 -5.09 4.39 -3.45
CA THR A 20 -5.54 4.42 -4.85
C THR A 20 -4.42 4.90 -5.79
N ALA A 21 -3.71 5.96 -5.42
CA ALA A 21 -2.60 6.47 -6.21
C ALA A 21 -1.43 5.47 -6.31
N LEU A 22 -1.11 4.79 -5.20
CA LEU A 22 -0.08 3.73 -5.18
C LEU A 22 -0.48 2.53 -6.05
N GLN A 23 -1.76 2.14 -6.04
CA GLN A 23 -2.27 1.08 -6.92
C GLN A 23 -2.14 1.48 -8.39
N THR A 24 -2.56 2.71 -8.76
CA THR A 24 -2.40 3.20 -10.14
C THR A 24 -0.93 3.24 -10.58
N ALA A 25 -0.01 3.57 -9.67
CA ALA A 25 1.42 3.55 -9.98
C ALA A 25 1.94 2.12 -10.22
N ILE A 26 1.47 1.13 -9.46
CA ILE A 26 1.76 -0.29 -9.71
C ILE A 26 1.28 -0.69 -11.10
N ASP A 27 0.04 -0.34 -11.45
CA ASP A 27 -0.57 -0.74 -12.72
C ASP A 27 0.26 -0.18 -13.90
N ALA A 28 0.59 1.12 -13.85
CA ALA A 28 1.40 1.78 -14.87
C ALA A 28 2.83 1.20 -14.98
N LEU A 29 3.48 0.92 -13.85
CA LEU A 29 4.82 0.33 -13.84
C LEU A 29 4.80 -1.12 -14.33
N SER A 30 3.77 -1.89 -13.97
CA SER A 30 3.65 -3.29 -14.39
C SER A 30 3.48 -3.42 -15.91
N GLU A 31 2.73 -2.51 -16.54
CA GLU A 31 2.61 -2.46 -18.00
C GLU A 31 3.95 -2.26 -18.71
N SER A 32 4.88 -1.53 -18.09
CA SER A 32 6.22 -1.29 -18.66
C SER A 32 7.14 -2.51 -18.64
N HIS A 33 6.77 -3.59 -17.93
CA HIS A 33 7.56 -4.81 -17.76
C HIS A 33 9.02 -4.52 -17.39
N PRO A 34 9.25 -3.92 -16.20
CA PRO A 34 10.56 -3.42 -15.82
C PRO A 34 11.60 -4.55 -15.81
N ALA A 35 12.79 -4.26 -16.31
CA ALA A 35 13.88 -5.23 -16.33
C ALA A 35 14.33 -5.57 -14.91
N ALA A 36 14.79 -6.81 -14.71
CA ALA A 36 15.35 -7.25 -13.43
C ALA A 36 16.55 -6.38 -13.04
N GLY A 37 16.57 -5.88 -11.80
CA GLY A 37 17.56 -4.97 -11.25
C GLY A 37 17.39 -3.51 -11.68
N SER A 38 16.28 -3.15 -12.33
CA SER A 38 15.98 -1.76 -12.68
C SER A 38 15.44 -0.97 -11.49
N ASN A 39 15.60 0.36 -11.55
CA ASN A 39 14.99 1.27 -10.56
C ASN A 39 13.46 1.16 -10.55
N GLU A 40 12.85 0.81 -11.69
CA GLU A 40 11.40 0.65 -11.84
C GLU A 40 10.91 -0.61 -11.11
N GLU A 41 11.62 -1.73 -11.23
CA GLU A 41 11.34 -2.95 -10.44
C GLU A 41 11.49 -2.69 -8.94
N ASP A 42 12.56 -2.01 -8.53
CA ASP A 42 12.76 -1.64 -7.13
C ASP A 42 11.65 -0.71 -6.61
N THR A 43 11.19 0.23 -7.43
CA THR A 43 10.07 1.11 -7.10
C THR A 43 8.78 0.30 -6.94
N LEU A 44 8.48 -0.59 -7.90
CA LEU A 44 7.32 -1.47 -7.86
C LEU A 44 7.29 -2.30 -6.57
N ARG A 45 8.41 -2.92 -6.21
CA ARG A 45 8.55 -3.68 -4.97
C ARG A 45 8.28 -2.82 -3.73
N ARG A 46 8.86 -1.62 -3.64
CA ARG A 46 8.68 -0.73 -2.49
C ARG A 46 7.24 -0.24 -2.36
N VAL A 47 6.55 -0.01 -3.47
CA VAL A 47 5.13 0.37 -3.46
C VAL A 47 4.26 -0.80 -2.97
N HIS A 48 4.51 -2.03 -3.44
CA HIS A 48 3.83 -3.22 -2.91
C HIS A 48 4.03 -3.40 -1.40
N GLU A 49 5.27 -3.26 -0.92
CA GLU A 49 5.57 -3.34 0.52
C GLU A 49 4.85 -2.25 1.32
N LEU A 50 4.75 -1.03 0.78
CA LEU A 50 4.04 0.07 1.44
C LEU A 50 2.53 -0.20 1.50
N LEU A 51 1.89 -0.59 0.40
CA LEU A 51 0.48 -0.96 0.38
C LEU A 51 0.17 -2.09 1.37
N GLY A 52 1.05 -3.10 1.47
CA GLY A 52 0.92 -4.15 2.48
C GLY A 52 0.95 -3.61 3.92
N ARG A 53 1.85 -2.67 4.23
CA ARG A 53 1.89 -2.02 5.55
C ARG A 53 0.64 -1.19 5.83
N LEU A 54 0.13 -0.45 4.84
CA LEU A 54 -1.09 0.35 4.98
C LEU A 54 -2.32 -0.55 5.20
N HIS A 55 -2.46 -1.59 4.39
CA HIS A 55 -3.52 -2.59 4.51
C HIS A 55 -3.54 -3.24 5.90
N ASN A 56 -2.38 -3.59 6.45
CA ASN A 56 -2.27 -4.21 7.78
C ASN A 56 -2.68 -3.29 8.95
N GLN A 57 -2.82 -1.98 8.73
CA GLN A 57 -3.32 -1.06 9.75
C GLN A 57 -4.85 -0.97 9.78
N LYS A 58 -5.56 -1.55 8.79
CA LYS A 58 -7.03 -1.49 8.72
C LYS A 58 -7.68 -2.40 9.76
N ILE A 59 -8.80 -1.95 10.31
CA ILE A 59 -9.68 -2.79 11.13
C ILE A 59 -10.64 -3.50 10.18
N PHE A 60 -10.41 -4.79 9.96
CA PHE A 60 -11.30 -5.62 9.15
C PHE A 60 -12.49 -6.08 9.99
N TYR A 61 -13.71 -5.91 9.48
CA TYR A 61 -14.90 -6.47 10.11
C TYR A 61 -14.83 -8.00 10.07
N TYR A 62 -15.02 -8.63 11.23
CA TYR A 62 -15.12 -10.08 11.37
C TYR A 62 -16.48 -10.44 12.00
N PRO A 63 -17.37 -11.18 11.31
CA PRO A 63 -18.62 -11.65 11.89
C PRO A 63 -18.32 -12.73 12.95
N LYS A 64 -18.76 -12.51 14.19
CA LYS A 64 -18.43 -13.38 15.33
C LYS A 64 -19.18 -14.71 15.34
N ASP A 65 -20.28 -14.80 14.60
CA ASP A 65 -21.23 -15.93 14.68
C ASP A 65 -21.18 -16.87 13.45
N GLU A 66 -20.23 -16.66 12.53
CA GLU A 66 -20.05 -17.51 11.35
C GLU A 66 -18.67 -18.16 11.34
N VAL A 67 -18.62 -19.44 10.91
CA VAL A 67 -17.36 -20.17 10.74
C VAL A 67 -16.62 -19.57 9.55
N TYR A 68 -15.45 -19.00 9.81
CA TYR A 68 -14.56 -18.47 8.77
C TYR A 68 -14.04 -19.59 7.87
N VAL A 69 -14.33 -19.51 6.57
CA VAL A 69 -13.75 -20.39 5.53
C VAL A 69 -12.87 -19.52 4.63
N SER A 70 -11.55 -19.59 4.82
CA SER A 70 -10.59 -19.03 3.86
C SER A 70 -10.23 -20.06 2.79
N GLY A 71 -10.34 -19.67 1.53
CA GLY A 71 -9.78 -20.36 0.37
C GLY A 71 -8.56 -19.63 -0.16
#